data_AF-A0A2W7SNY8-F1
#
_entry.id   AF-A0A2W7SNY8-F1
#
_cell.length_a   1.000
_cell.length_b   1.000
_cell.length_c   1.000
_cell.angle_alpha   90.00
_cell.angle_beta   90.00
_cell.angle_gamma   90.00
#
_symmetry.space_group_name_H-M   'P 1'
#
loop_
_entity.id
_entity.type
_entity.pdbx_description
1 polymer ?
#
loop_
_entity_poly.entity_id
_entity_poly.type
_entity_poly.pdbx_seq_one_letter_code
_entity_poly.pdbx_strand_id
1 'polypeptide(L)' 'MNNEFKKAVLIALRQREISKVEAKALFRSNGKINLDLSTKSTGTDQSQIKILERVHYLRPYFQNIITLGNGSRP' A
#
# COMPACT_ATOMS: atom_id res chain seq x y z
N MET A 1 3.63 14.22 0.96
CA MET A 1 3.09 13.27 -0.03
C MET A 1 3.72 13.59 -1.38
N ASN A 2 4.45 12.66 -1.99
CA ASN A 2 5.21 12.93 -3.23
C ASN A 2 4.24 13.17 -4.42
N ASN A 3 4.50 14.22 -5.23
CA ASN A 3 3.71 14.51 -6.43
C ASN A 3 3.86 13.43 -7.50
N GLU A 4 4.99 12.74 -7.53
CA GLU A 4 5.25 11.64 -8.47
C GLU A 4 4.39 10.42 -8.15
N PHE A 5 4.18 10.13 -6.86
CA PHE A 5 3.28 9.07 -6.42
C PHE A 5 1.84 9.31 -6.92
N LYS A 6 1.34 10.55 -6.79
CA LYS A 6 0.00 10.91 -7.30
C LYS A 6 -0.10 10.69 -8.80
N LYS A 7 0.91 11.11 -9.56
CA LYS A 7 0.96 10.90 -11.01
C LYS A 7 0.96 9.42 -11.35
N ALA A 8 1.78 8.61 -10.67
CA ALA A 8 1.87 7.19 -10.92
C ALA A 8 0.55 6.44 -10.64
N VAL A 9 -0.14 6.77 -9.54
CA VAL A 9 -1.46 6.20 -9.23
C VAL A 9 -2.52 6.61 -10.25
N LEU A 10 -2.49 7.87 -10.73
CA LEU A 10 -3.41 8.34 -11.76
C LEU A 10 -3.14 7.67 -13.13
N ILE A 11 -1.88 7.39 -13.46
CA ILE A 11 -1.51 6.63 -14.66
C ILE A 11 -2.05 5.20 -14.57
N ALA A 12 -1.83 4.50 -13.45
CA ALA A 12 -2.35 3.17 -13.20
C ALA A 12 -3.89 3.11 -13.31
N LEU A 13 -4.59 4.13 -12.79
CA LEU A 13 -6.04 4.25 -12.89
C LEU A 13 -6.50 4.46 -14.34
N ARG A 14 -5.79 5.32 -15.09
CA ARG A 14 -6.09 5.59 -16.51
C ARG A 14 -5.88 4.35 -17.37
N GLN A 15 -4.86 3.55 -17.07
CA GLN A 15 -4.54 2.30 -17.76
C GLN A 15 -5.42 1.12 -17.33
N ARG A 16 -6.35 1.33 -16.37
CA ARG A 16 -7.22 0.30 -15.79
C ARG A 16 -6.47 -0.84 -15.09
N GLU A 17 -5.21 -0.61 -14.71
CA GLU A 17 -4.41 -1.55 -13.91
C GLU A 17 -4.87 -1.58 -12.45
N ILE A 18 -5.56 -0.53 -11.99
CA ILE A 18 -6.21 -0.43 -10.68
C ILE A 18 -7.61 0.17 -10.81
N SER A 19 -8.49 -0.21 -9.90
CA SER A 19 -9.84 0.33 -9.74
C SER A 19 -9.83 1.63 -8.93
N LYS A 20 -10.94 2.37 -8.97
CA LYS A 20 -11.13 3.59 -8.15
C LYS A 20 -11.02 3.31 -6.65
N VAL A 21 -11.47 2.13 -6.21
CA VAL A 21 -11.42 1.71 -4.80
C VAL A 21 -9.97 1.48 -4.37
N GLU A 22 -9.20 0.78 -5.20
CA GLU A 22 -7.78 0.52 -4.98
C GLU A 22 -6.96 1.82 -5.00
N ALA A 23 -7.19 2.71 -5.97
CA ALA A 23 -6.55 4.02 -6.00
C ALA A 23 -6.83 4.84 -4.72
N LYS A 24 -8.07 4.81 -4.22
CA LYS A 24 -8.43 5.47 -2.95
C LYS A 24 -7.71 4.85 -1.76
N ALA A 25 -7.50 3.53 -1.73
CA ALA A 25 -6.73 2.86 -0.69
C ALA A 25 -5.25 3.29 -0.72
N LEU A 26 -4.63 3.36 -1.92
CA LEU A 26 -3.26 3.84 -2.09
C LEU A 26 -3.09 5.31 -1.67
N PHE A 27 -4.08 6.16 -1.95
CA PHE A 27 -4.02 7.55 -1.50
C PHE A 27 -4.14 7.68 0.02
N ARG A 28 -4.95 6.85 0.66
CA ARG A 28 -5.11 6.83 2.12
C ARG A 28 -3.88 6.36 2.86
N SER A 29 -3.10 5.45 2.27
CA SER A 29 -1.85 5.01 2.88
C SER A 29 -0.74 6.06 2.84
N ASN A 30 -0.87 7.11 2.02
CA ASN A 30 0.12 8.18 1.92
C ASN A 30 1.55 7.64 1.65
N GLY A 31 1.65 6.55 0.87
CA GLY A 31 2.91 5.87 0.58
C GLY A 31 3.47 5.04 1.74
N LYS A 32 2.67 4.68 2.75
CA LYS A 32 3.08 3.83 3.87
C LYS A 32 2.29 2.54 3.89
N ILE A 33 2.97 1.40 3.76
CA ILE A 33 2.35 0.09 3.97
C ILE A 33 2.74 -0.39 5.35
N ASN A 34 1.76 -0.48 6.24
CA ASN A 34 1.98 -1.03 7.57
C ASN A 34 1.79 -2.55 7.48
N LEU A 35 2.88 -3.27 7.68
CA LEU A 35 2.86 -4.72 7.83
C LEU A 35 2.95 -5.00 9.33
N ASP A 36 1.79 -5.24 9.95
CA ASP A 36 1.76 -5.85 11.28
C ASP A 36 1.93 -7.37 11.11
N LEU A 37 2.99 -7.88 11.76
CA LEU A 37 3.33 -9.30 11.79
C LEU A 37 2.76 -10.02 13.03
N SER A 38 2.24 -9.29 14.02
CA SER A 38 1.68 -9.89 15.24
C SER A 38 0.18 -10.22 15.10
N THR A 39 -0.54 -9.43 14.31
CA THR A 39 -1.93 -9.68 13.94
C THR A 39 -1.97 -10.15 12.49
N LYS A 40 -2.82 -11.13 12.16
CA LYS A 40 -3.12 -11.46 10.75
C LYS A 40 -3.44 -10.15 10.05
N SER A 41 -2.55 -9.72 9.16
CA SER A 41 -2.52 -8.36 8.61
C SER A 41 -3.93 -7.91 8.24
N THR A 42 -4.40 -6.84 8.87
CA THR A 42 -5.75 -6.32 8.68
C THR A 42 -6.01 -6.14 7.19
N GLY A 43 -7.16 -6.60 6.66
CA GLY A 43 -7.40 -6.81 5.22
C GLY A 43 -7.13 -5.63 4.27
N THR A 44 -6.94 -4.42 4.81
CA THR A 44 -6.51 -3.23 4.06
C THR A 44 -5.04 -3.32 3.63
N ASP A 45 -4.15 -3.87 4.46
CA ASP A 45 -2.71 -3.95 4.15
C ASP A 45 -2.43 -5.03 3.11
N GLN A 46 -3.14 -6.17 3.21
CA GLN A 46 -3.12 -7.20 2.16
C GLN A 46 -3.63 -6.67 0.81
N SER A 47 -4.62 -5.77 0.81
CA SER A 47 -5.14 -5.19 -0.43
C SER A 47 -4.09 -4.32 -1.14
N GLN A 48 -3.32 -3.53 -0.38
CA GLN A 48 -2.27 -2.68 -0.93
C GLN A 48 -1.09 -3.48 -1.47
N ILE A 49 -0.69 -4.53 -0.75
CA ILE A 49 0.36 -5.46 -1.19
C ILE A 49 -0.03 -6.14 -2.49
N LYS A 50 -1.26 -6.64 -2.60
CA LYS A 50 -1.78 -7.24 -3.85
C LYS A 50 -1.76 -6.27 -5.03
N ILE A 51 -2.09 -4.99 -4.79
CA ILE A 51 -2.00 -3.95 -5.83
C ILE A 51 -0.55 -3.74 -6.26
N LEU A 52 0.40 -3.72 -5.32
CA LEU A 52 1.84 -3.57 -5.61
C LEU A 52 2.49 -4.82 -6.22
N GLU A 53 1.90 -5.99 -6.05
CA GLU A 53 2.25 -7.20 -6.78
C GLU A 53 1.74 -7.15 -8.22
N ARG A 54 0.57 -6.56 -8.46
CA ARG A 54 0.05 -6.37 -9.83
C ARG A 54 0.74 -5.23 -10.58
N VAL A 55 1.08 -4.14 -9.89
CA VAL A 55 1.61 -2.90 -10.47
C VAL A 55 2.97 -2.57 -9.87
N HIS A 56 4.00 -3.28 -10.33
CA HIS A 56 5.33 -3.25 -9.73
C HIS A 56 6.01 -1.86 -9.74
N TYR A 57 5.75 -1.02 -10.74
CA TYR A 57 6.35 0.32 -10.83
C TYR A 57 5.85 1.28 -9.74
N LEU A 58 4.79 0.93 -9.01
CA LEU A 58 4.32 1.72 -7.88
C LEU A 58 5.15 1.47 -6.61
N ARG A 59 5.84 0.31 -6.50
CA ARG A 59 6.60 -0.09 -5.30
C ARG A 59 7.59 0.96 -4.77
N PRO A 60 8.38 1.65 -5.61
CA PRO A 60 9.37 2.63 -5.13
C PRO A 60 8.75 3.83 -4.39
N TYR A 61 7.46 4.10 -4.62
CA TYR A 61 6.74 5.19 -3.96
C TYR A 61 6.17 4.80 -2.59
N PHE A 62 6.30 3.53 -2.20
CA PHE A 62 5.86 3.04 -0.89
C PHE A 62 7.04 2.75 0.01
N GLN A 63 6.93 3.24 1.25
CA GLN A 63 7.77 2.85 2.36
C GLN A 63 7.08 1.70 3.09
N ASN A 64 7.77 0.56 3.14
CA ASN A 64 7.35 -0.56 3.97
C ASN A 64 7.68 -0.21 5.43
N ILE A 65 6.64 -0.09 6.24
CA ILE A 65 6.76 0.04 7.69
C ILE A 65 6.38 -1.31 8.27
N ILE A 66 7.39 -2.07 8.67
CA ILE A 66 7.19 -3.34 9.36
C ILE A 66 7.08 -3.03 10.85
N THR A 67 5.91 -3.26 11.43
CA THR A 67 5.71 -3.21 12.88
C THR A 67 5.65 -4.63 13.39
N LEU A 68 6.64 -5.02 14.20
CA LEU A 68 6.55 -6.19 15.05
C LEU A 68 5.60 -5.81 16.18
N GLY A 69 4.31 -6.09 16.01
CA GLY A 69 3.33 -5.69 17.00
C GLY A 69 3.71 -6.17 18.40
N ASN A 70 3.31 -5.37 19.40
CA ASN A 70 3.74 -5.49 20.79
C ASN A 70 3.74 -6.95 21.25
N GLY A 71 4.93 -7.55 21.28
CA GLY A 71 5.15 -8.76 22.05
C GLY A 71 4.91 -8.37 23.49
N SER A 72 3.72 -8.70 24.02
CA SER A 72 3.53 -8.78 25.46
C SER A 72 4.62 -9.71 25.96
N ARG A 73 5.66 -9.14 26.57
CA ARG A 73 6.70 -9.94 27.24
C ARG A 73 5.97 -10.84 28.25
N PRO A 74 6.24 -12.15 28.27
CA PRO A 74 5.70 -13.03 29.30
C PRO A 74 6.15 -12.62 30.69
#